data_AF-A0A679ISZ6-F1
#
_entry.id   AF-A0A679ISZ6-F1
#
_cell.length_a   1.000
_cell.length_b   1.000
_cell.length_c   1.000
_cell.angle_alpha   90.00
_cell.angle_beta   90.00
_cell.angle_gamma   90.00
#
_symmetry.space_group_name_H-M   'P 1'
#
loop_
_entity.id
_entity.type
_entity.pdbx_description
1 polymer ?
#
loop_
_entity_poly.entity_id
_entity_poly.type
_entity_poly.pdbx_seq_one_letter_code
_entity_poly.pdbx_strand_id
1 'polypeptide(L)'
;MALDRTGRLGTPGAPRQLFASTPAQRVALARQQFFEEGVRPSGLIGEAVIQSWMRCNRAHADRQRIVPFDPVTPSRLHATLARNRELLEVARRELVQMEHALAGTDCRVILTDREGVVVHVTQQPASTHQPVLCKTARVGVNISERVVGTTAPGIVATTGQACTVDGAEHYFDVLCHMQCAAAPIRGVSGELAGVLDLTVEARRFGFDAASMVALYATTIENRLLQAQSRDHLILRFQASPTLLGTPLEALAGIAPDGTIAWLNNAGARLLGRLPEAANERDVECLLGHDLASLLRLGRRDAAQPLRLASGLGVWVQAHLKSPDGADFRHAVTMPAEAEPIAIDRGAQTPAPVAREADGEREPHAETLREHSRKLIEETLAAHDGNVSQAARQLRVSRGTLYRRLRGWREAEAVPDESRCDDRGEGEGV
;
A
#
# COMPACT_ATOMS: atom_id res chain seq x y z
N MET A 1 -21.22 -32.58 -61.43
CA MET A 1 -21.88 -32.86 -60.13
C MET A 1 -21.11 -33.99 -59.47
N ALA A 2 -20.34 -33.69 -58.44
CA ALA A 2 -19.73 -34.68 -57.54
C ALA A 2 -19.85 -34.12 -56.12
N LEU A 3 -20.46 -34.91 -55.23
CA LEU A 3 -20.71 -34.59 -53.82
C LEU A 3 -19.45 -34.88 -53.00
N ASP A 4 -19.07 -33.95 -52.11
CA ASP A 4 -18.05 -34.18 -51.09
C ASP A 4 -18.70 -34.51 -49.74
N ARG A 5 -18.05 -35.39 -48.97
CA ARG A 5 -18.55 -36.22 -47.87
C ARG A 5 -18.77 -35.50 -46.53
N THR A 6 -18.87 -34.18 -46.52
CA THR A 6 -19.09 -33.38 -45.29
C THR A 6 -20.21 -32.36 -45.42
N GLY A 7 -21.27 -32.65 -46.18
CA GLY A 7 -22.62 -32.10 -45.98
C GLY A 7 -22.76 -30.60 -45.62
N ARG A 8 -21.89 -29.71 -46.12
CA ARG A 8 -21.98 -28.27 -45.90
C ARG A 8 -21.86 -27.57 -47.24
N LEU A 9 -23.01 -27.08 -47.69
CA LEU A 9 -23.11 -26.06 -48.74
C LEU A 9 -22.38 -24.82 -48.25
N GLY A 10 -21.20 -24.54 -48.80
CA GLY A 10 -20.57 -23.22 -48.65
C GLY A 10 -21.40 -22.21 -49.44
N THR A 11 -22.02 -21.26 -48.75
CA THR A 11 -22.67 -20.11 -49.39
C THR A 11 -21.60 -19.09 -49.80
N PRO A 12 -21.51 -18.68 -51.08
CA PRO A 12 -20.71 -17.54 -51.48
C PRO A 12 -21.41 -16.27 -51.00
N GLY A 13 -20.91 -15.67 -49.92
CA GLY A 13 -21.49 -14.46 -49.32
C GLY A 13 -21.64 -14.46 -47.80
N ALA A 14 -20.88 -15.28 -47.07
CA ALA A 14 -20.81 -15.14 -45.61
C ALA A 14 -20.20 -13.75 -45.26
N PRO A 15 -20.85 -12.94 -44.41
CA PRO A 15 -20.30 -11.65 -44.00
C PRO A 15 -18.93 -11.87 -43.35
N ARG A 16 -17.93 -11.07 -43.74
CA ARG A 16 -16.64 -11.00 -43.02
C ARG A 16 -16.96 -10.88 -41.54
N GLN A 17 -16.52 -11.83 -40.71
CA GLN A 17 -16.71 -11.74 -39.27
C GLN A 17 -15.97 -10.48 -38.78
N LEU A 18 -16.72 -9.41 -38.55
CA LEU A 18 -16.20 -8.09 -38.15
C LEU A 18 -15.63 -8.09 -36.72
N PHE A 19 -15.87 -9.16 -35.96
CA PHE A 19 -15.41 -9.32 -34.58
C PHE A 19 -14.73 -10.68 -34.42
N ALA A 20 -13.52 -10.67 -33.87
CA ALA A 20 -12.85 -11.89 -33.45
C ALA A 20 -13.65 -12.56 -32.33
N SER A 21 -14.10 -13.79 -32.57
CA SER A 21 -15.07 -14.49 -31.71
C SER A 21 -14.43 -15.16 -30.48
N THR A 22 -13.10 -15.24 -30.41
CA THR A 22 -12.37 -15.82 -29.28
C THR A 22 -11.15 -14.97 -28.87
N PRO A 23 -10.67 -15.08 -27.61
CA PRO A 23 -9.43 -14.44 -27.18
C PRO A 23 -8.23 -14.79 -28.08
N ALA A 24 -8.09 -16.05 -28.47
CA ALA A 24 -7.00 -16.50 -29.35
C ALA A 24 -7.06 -15.82 -30.74
N GLN A 25 -8.25 -15.67 -31.32
CA GLN A 25 -8.41 -14.95 -32.60
C GLN A 25 -8.13 -13.45 -32.45
N ARG A 26 -8.52 -12.83 -31.32
CA ARG A 26 -8.18 -11.42 -31.06
C ARG A 26 -6.68 -11.20 -31.00
N VAL A 27 -5.98 -12.07 -30.28
CA VAL A 27 -4.51 -12.02 -30.17
C VAL A 27 -3.85 -12.28 -31.53
N ALA A 28 -4.35 -13.25 -32.30
CA ALA A 28 -3.84 -13.53 -33.65
C ALA A 28 -4.00 -12.31 -34.58
N LEU A 29 -5.18 -11.69 -34.60
CA LEU A 29 -5.43 -10.47 -35.35
C LEU A 29 -4.53 -9.31 -34.87
N ALA A 30 -4.35 -9.18 -33.55
CA ALA A 30 -3.46 -8.18 -32.98
C ALA A 30 -2.01 -8.38 -33.42
N ARG A 31 -1.54 -9.64 -33.47
CA ARG A 31 -0.20 -9.99 -33.97
C ARG A 31 -0.05 -9.65 -35.44
N GLN A 32 -1.03 -9.98 -36.28
CA GLN A 32 -1.01 -9.64 -37.70
C GLN A 32 -0.90 -8.12 -37.88
N GLN A 33 -1.81 -7.36 -37.25
CA GLN A 33 -1.80 -5.90 -37.32
C GLN A 33 -0.46 -5.31 -36.87
N PHE A 34 0.05 -5.75 -35.71
CA PHE A 34 1.26 -5.16 -35.14
C PHE A 34 2.54 -5.56 -35.87
N PHE A 35 2.73 -6.85 -36.17
CA PHE A 35 4.00 -7.38 -36.66
C PHE A 35 4.10 -7.45 -38.17
N GLU A 36 2.98 -7.55 -38.89
CA GLU A 36 2.98 -7.68 -40.35
C GLU A 36 2.54 -6.39 -41.03
N GLU A 37 1.50 -5.74 -40.48
CA GLU A 37 0.91 -4.54 -41.08
C GLU A 37 1.48 -3.23 -40.52
N GLY A 38 2.23 -3.29 -39.40
CA GLY A 38 2.77 -2.12 -38.71
C GLY A 38 1.72 -1.24 -38.05
N VAL A 39 0.50 -1.75 -37.88
CA VAL A 39 -0.65 -1.07 -37.30
C VAL A 39 -0.76 -1.39 -35.81
N ARG A 40 -1.00 -0.36 -35.00
CA ARG A 40 -1.23 -0.55 -33.56
C ARG A 40 -2.56 -1.28 -33.32
N PRO A 41 -2.57 -2.44 -32.61
CA PRO A 41 -3.77 -3.27 -32.44
C PRO A 41 -4.65 -2.82 -31.27
N SER A 42 -5.00 -1.54 -31.23
CA SER A 42 -5.76 -0.93 -30.13
C SER A 42 -7.13 -1.61 -29.95
N GLY A 43 -7.48 -1.96 -28.71
CA GLY A 43 -8.77 -2.58 -28.36
C GLY A 43 -8.86 -4.09 -28.61
N LEU A 44 -7.86 -4.71 -29.25
CA LEU A 44 -7.82 -6.17 -29.43
C LEU A 44 -7.22 -6.90 -28.23
N ILE A 45 -6.20 -6.30 -27.62
CA ILE A 45 -5.45 -6.81 -26.46
C ILE A 45 -5.16 -5.67 -25.47
N GLY A 46 -4.66 -6.01 -24.29
CA GLY A 46 -4.35 -5.04 -23.25
C GLY A 46 -3.27 -4.04 -23.67
N GLU A 47 -3.47 -2.76 -23.31
CA GLU A 47 -2.54 -1.67 -23.62
C GLU A 47 -1.12 -1.94 -23.09
N ALA A 48 -1.00 -2.56 -21.91
CA ALA A 48 0.29 -2.93 -21.34
C ALA A 48 1.07 -3.94 -22.22
N VAL A 49 0.36 -4.87 -22.85
CA VAL A 49 0.94 -5.86 -23.80
C VAL A 49 1.39 -5.15 -25.07
N ILE A 50 0.58 -4.24 -25.63
CA ILE A 50 0.95 -3.46 -26.82
C ILE A 50 2.23 -2.65 -26.56
N GLN A 51 2.30 -1.95 -25.43
CA GLN A 51 3.49 -1.17 -25.07
C GLN A 51 4.72 -2.07 -24.86
N SER A 52 4.53 -3.26 -24.31
CA SER A 52 5.59 -4.26 -24.18
C SER A 52 6.07 -4.75 -25.54
N TRP A 53 5.16 -5.07 -26.47
CA TRP A 53 5.50 -5.44 -27.84
C TRP A 53 6.30 -4.34 -28.54
N MET A 54 5.93 -3.07 -28.37
CA MET A 54 6.68 -1.94 -28.92
C MET A 54 8.10 -1.86 -28.39
N ARG A 55 8.32 -2.05 -27.08
CA ARG A 55 9.67 -2.09 -26.49
C ARG A 55 10.47 -3.29 -26.99
N CYS A 56 9.85 -4.47 -27.03
CA CYS A 56 10.49 -5.70 -27.50
C CYS A 56 10.87 -5.61 -28.98
N ASN A 57 9.99 -5.06 -29.84
CA ASN A 57 10.23 -4.91 -31.28
C ASN A 57 11.38 -3.94 -31.60
N ARG A 58 11.64 -2.96 -30.74
CA ARG A 58 12.82 -2.08 -30.87
C ARG A 58 14.11 -2.80 -30.50
N ALA A 59 14.05 -3.77 -29.59
CA ALA A 59 15.23 -4.48 -29.08
C ALA A 59 15.54 -5.77 -29.86
N HIS A 60 14.52 -6.41 -30.45
CA HIS A 60 14.60 -7.74 -31.04
C HIS A 60 13.92 -7.72 -32.41
N ALA A 61 14.68 -7.96 -33.48
CA ALA A 61 14.11 -8.04 -34.83
C ALA A 61 13.52 -9.42 -35.16
N ASP A 62 14.03 -10.49 -34.53
CA ASP A 62 13.63 -11.87 -34.78
C ASP A 62 12.84 -12.45 -33.59
N ARG A 63 11.58 -12.83 -33.85
CA ARG A 63 10.64 -13.42 -32.88
C ARG A 63 10.80 -14.94 -32.73
N GLN A 64 11.48 -15.59 -33.67
CA GLN A 64 11.73 -17.03 -33.66
C GLN A 64 13.10 -17.39 -33.05
N ARG A 65 13.85 -16.37 -32.62
CA ARG A 65 15.15 -16.57 -31.98
C ARG A 65 15.05 -17.53 -30.79
N ILE A 66 16.12 -18.29 -30.58
CA ILE A 66 16.26 -19.12 -29.40
C ILE A 66 16.44 -18.22 -28.18
N VAL A 67 15.56 -18.37 -27.18
CA VAL A 67 15.71 -17.73 -25.88
C VAL A 67 16.50 -18.70 -24.98
N PRO A 68 17.73 -18.35 -24.57
CA PRO A 68 18.61 -19.32 -23.93
C PRO A 68 18.27 -19.60 -22.45
N PHE A 69 17.50 -18.70 -21.80
CA PHE A 69 17.14 -18.77 -20.38
C PHE A 69 18.36 -19.03 -19.47
N ASP A 70 19.47 -18.36 -19.79
CA ASP A 70 20.72 -18.55 -19.08
C ASP A 70 20.64 -17.99 -17.66
N PRO A 71 21.21 -18.71 -16.67
CA PRO A 71 21.43 -18.12 -15.37
C PRO A 71 22.44 -16.97 -15.48
N VAL A 72 22.26 -15.95 -14.64
CA VAL A 72 23.29 -14.94 -14.43
C VAL A 72 24.56 -15.57 -13.87
N THR A 73 25.68 -14.86 -13.97
CA THR A 73 26.95 -15.33 -13.38
C THR A 73 26.80 -15.62 -11.89
N PRO A 74 27.56 -16.58 -11.32
CA PRO A 74 27.48 -16.90 -9.89
C PRO A 74 27.66 -15.68 -8.98
N SER A 75 28.62 -14.80 -9.29
CA SER A 75 28.84 -13.56 -8.54
C SER A 75 27.62 -12.62 -8.58
N ARG A 76 26.97 -12.51 -9.75
CA ARG A 76 25.73 -11.72 -9.89
C ARG A 76 24.59 -12.35 -9.11
N LEU A 77 24.45 -13.68 -9.14
CA LEU A 77 23.45 -14.40 -8.37
C LEU A 77 23.63 -14.18 -6.86
N HIS A 78 24.85 -14.37 -6.34
CA HIS A 78 25.14 -14.12 -4.93
C HIS A 78 24.81 -12.69 -4.51
N ALA A 79 25.20 -11.70 -5.32
CA ALA A 79 24.89 -10.30 -5.05
C ALA A 79 23.37 -10.03 -5.10
N THR A 80 22.64 -10.63 -6.05
CA THR A 80 21.18 -10.53 -6.14
C THR A 80 20.50 -11.16 -4.93
N LEU A 81 20.88 -12.36 -4.50
CA LEU A 81 20.30 -13.01 -3.31
C LEU A 81 20.59 -12.21 -2.04
N ALA A 82 21.82 -11.68 -1.90
CA ALA A 82 22.19 -10.85 -0.76
C ALA A 82 21.36 -9.56 -0.67
N ARG A 83 21.16 -8.85 -1.80
CA ARG A 83 20.34 -7.64 -1.86
C ARG A 83 18.86 -7.89 -1.57
N ASN A 84 18.35 -9.07 -1.90
CA ASN A 84 16.94 -9.43 -1.74
C ASN A 84 16.68 -10.30 -0.50
N ARG A 85 17.64 -10.38 0.43
CA ARG A 85 17.54 -11.26 1.61
C ARG A 85 16.30 -10.99 2.45
N GLU A 86 16.02 -9.72 2.76
CA GLU A 86 14.86 -9.33 3.56
C GLU A 86 13.53 -9.68 2.86
N LEU A 87 13.43 -9.43 1.55
CA LEU A 87 12.29 -9.85 0.73
C LEU A 87 12.08 -11.37 0.79
N LEU A 88 13.14 -12.15 0.61
CA LEU A 88 13.08 -13.62 0.68
C LEU A 88 12.68 -14.13 2.07
N GLU A 89 13.15 -13.46 3.13
CA GLU A 89 12.81 -13.79 4.51
C GLU A 89 11.31 -13.55 4.79
N VAL A 90 10.75 -12.39 4.43
CA VAL A 90 9.33 -12.10 4.65
C VAL A 90 8.39 -12.89 3.73
N ALA A 91 8.84 -13.23 2.52
CA ALA A 91 8.06 -13.96 1.54
C ALA A 91 7.98 -15.47 1.84
N ARG A 92 8.94 -16.03 2.59
CA ARG A 92 9.10 -17.48 2.79
C ARG A 92 7.79 -18.19 3.16
N ARG A 93 7.07 -17.67 4.16
CA ARG A 93 5.81 -18.29 4.63
C ARG A 93 4.74 -18.30 3.52
N GLU A 94 4.59 -17.19 2.81
CA GLU A 94 3.58 -17.06 1.76
C GLU A 94 3.89 -17.95 0.57
N LEU A 95 5.17 -18.01 0.16
CA LEU A 95 5.61 -18.88 -0.92
C LEU A 95 5.34 -20.36 -0.61
N VAL A 96 5.60 -20.80 0.62
CA VAL A 96 5.27 -22.16 1.08
C VAL A 96 3.76 -22.38 1.11
N GLN A 97 2.95 -21.41 1.53
CA GLN A 97 1.49 -21.55 1.50
C GLN A 97 0.94 -21.65 0.07
N MET A 98 1.48 -20.86 -0.86
CA MET A 98 1.14 -20.96 -2.28
C MET A 98 1.51 -22.32 -2.86
N GLU A 99 2.70 -22.85 -2.53
CA GLU A 99 3.13 -24.18 -2.97
C GLU A 99 2.14 -25.28 -2.55
N HIS A 100 1.65 -25.23 -1.30
CA HIS A 100 0.62 -26.16 -0.83
C HIS A 100 -0.74 -25.93 -1.49
N ALA A 101 -1.16 -24.67 -1.66
CA ALA A 101 -2.45 -24.34 -2.27
C ALA A 101 -2.51 -24.71 -3.77
N LEU A 102 -1.36 -24.73 -4.44
CA LEU A 102 -1.20 -25.09 -5.85
C LEU A 102 -0.77 -26.55 -6.05
N ALA A 103 -0.63 -27.32 -4.98
CA ALA A 103 -0.25 -28.71 -5.06
C ALA A 103 -1.25 -29.50 -5.92
N GLY A 104 -0.73 -30.27 -6.87
CA GLY A 104 -1.55 -31.03 -7.83
C GLY A 104 -2.00 -30.21 -9.05
N THR A 105 -1.60 -28.94 -9.15
CA THR A 105 -1.71 -28.15 -10.39
C THR A 105 -0.38 -28.16 -11.15
N ASP A 106 -0.41 -27.77 -12.42
CA ASP A 106 0.80 -27.58 -13.24
C ASP A 106 1.44 -26.19 -13.03
N CYS A 107 0.99 -25.41 -12.05
CA CYS A 107 1.44 -24.03 -11.82
C CYS A 107 2.79 -24.00 -11.12
N ARG A 108 3.65 -23.05 -11.50
CA ARG A 108 4.84 -22.68 -10.73
C ARG A 108 4.72 -21.27 -10.20
N VAL A 109 5.15 -21.09 -8.97
CA VAL A 109 5.35 -19.77 -8.37
C VAL A 109 6.79 -19.35 -8.61
N ILE A 110 6.98 -18.16 -9.16
CA ILE A 110 8.27 -17.56 -9.42
C ILE A 110 8.30 -16.20 -8.73
N LEU A 111 9.37 -15.93 -7.98
CA LEU A 111 9.65 -14.59 -7.45
C LEU A 111 10.91 -14.07 -8.13
N THR A 112 10.85 -12.87 -8.71
CA THR A 112 12.00 -12.16 -9.27
C THR A 112 12.41 -10.99 -8.41
N ASP A 113 13.68 -10.60 -8.50
CA ASP A 113 14.10 -9.26 -8.11
C ASP A 113 13.58 -8.21 -9.10
N ARG A 114 13.79 -6.92 -8.79
CA ARG A 114 13.40 -5.79 -9.64
C ARG A 114 14.04 -5.77 -11.04
N GLU A 115 15.15 -6.48 -11.23
CA GLU A 115 15.87 -6.55 -12.51
C GLU A 115 15.43 -7.77 -13.35
N GLY A 116 14.44 -8.54 -12.88
CA GLY A 116 13.92 -9.74 -13.53
C GLY A 116 14.76 -11.00 -13.34
N VAL A 117 15.69 -11.02 -12.37
CA VAL A 117 16.42 -12.24 -11.99
C VAL A 117 15.57 -13.05 -11.03
N VAL A 118 15.34 -14.33 -11.35
CA VAL A 118 14.58 -15.25 -10.48
C VAL A 118 15.35 -15.47 -9.17
N VAL A 119 14.71 -15.18 -8.03
CA VAL A 119 15.29 -15.34 -6.68
C VAL A 119 14.65 -16.48 -5.89
N HIS A 120 13.45 -16.94 -6.29
CA HIS A 120 12.80 -18.11 -5.71
C HIS A 120 11.90 -18.79 -6.73
N VAL A 121 11.79 -20.12 -6.63
CA VAL A 121 10.86 -20.96 -7.39
C VAL A 121 10.33 -22.06 -6.46
N THR A 122 9.02 -22.24 -6.42
CA THR A 122 8.39 -23.35 -5.66
C THR A 122 8.66 -24.68 -6.35
N GLN A 123 8.83 -25.74 -5.57
CA GLN A 123 8.97 -27.07 -6.12
C GLN A 123 7.57 -27.61 -6.46
N GLN A 124 7.42 -28.24 -7.63
CA GLN A 124 6.26 -29.08 -7.91
C GLN A 124 6.78 -30.37 -8.54
N PRO A 125 6.20 -31.54 -8.20
CA PRO A 125 6.58 -32.80 -8.83
C PRO A 125 6.44 -32.68 -10.35
N ALA A 126 7.50 -33.04 -11.07
CA ALA A 126 7.54 -33.02 -12.53
C ALA A 126 6.69 -34.17 -13.11
N SER A 127 5.36 -34.09 -13.00
CA SER A 127 4.45 -35.07 -13.60
C SER A 127 4.09 -34.73 -15.04
N THR A 128 4.24 -33.46 -15.45
CA THR A 128 3.81 -32.97 -16.76
C THR A 128 5.00 -32.47 -17.60
N HIS A 129 4.98 -32.76 -18.90
CA HIS A 129 5.99 -32.32 -19.86
C HIS A 129 5.97 -30.77 -20.02
N GLN A 130 6.89 -30.10 -19.34
CA GLN A 130 7.02 -28.63 -19.26
C GLN A 130 8.42 -28.15 -19.73
N PRO A 131 8.76 -28.28 -21.02
CA PRO A 131 10.12 -28.08 -21.53
C PRO A 131 10.61 -26.63 -21.42
N VAL A 132 9.72 -25.65 -21.53
CA VAL A 132 10.09 -24.23 -21.40
C VAL A 132 10.19 -23.86 -19.93
N LEU A 133 9.18 -24.20 -19.13
CA LEU A 133 9.10 -23.82 -17.72
C LEU A 133 10.20 -24.48 -16.88
N CYS A 134 10.63 -25.71 -17.22
CA CYS A 134 11.81 -26.34 -16.60
C CYS A 134 13.10 -25.55 -16.83
N LYS A 135 13.22 -24.83 -17.95
CA LYS A 135 14.40 -23.99 -18.25
C LYS A 135 14.29 -22.63 -17.60
N THR A 136 13.10 -22.03 -17.55
CA THR A 136 12.89 -20.67 -17.04
C THR A 136 12.80 -20.60 -15.52
N ALA A 137 12.11 -21.56 -14.88
CA ALA A 137 11.83 -21.56 -13.45
C ALA A 137 13.00 -22.16 -12.67
N ARG A 138 14.14 -21.46 -12.71
CA ARG A 138 15.34 -21.75 -11.92
C ARG A 138 15.89 -20.48 -11.30
N VAL A 139 16.31 -20.56 -10.04
CA VAL A 139 16.97 -19.44 -9.36
C VAL A 139 18.21 -19.00 -10.15
N GLY A 140 18.31 -17.69 -10.38
CA GLY A 140 19.37 -17.04 -11.15
C GLY A 140 19.07 -16.84 -12.64
N VAL A 141 18.04 -17.46 -13.20
CA VAL A 141 17.63 -17.19 -14.59
C VAL A 141 17.13 -15.75 -14.71
N ASN A 142 17.57 -15.05 -15.76
CA ASN A 142 17.10 -13.70 -16.06
C ASN A 142 15.89 -13.77 -17.01
N ILE A 143 14.72 -13.43 -16.47
CA ILE A 143 13.44 -13.37 -17.20
C ILE A 143 12.96 -11.93 -17.39
N SER A 144 13.87 -10.96 -17.40
CA SER A 144 13.50 -9.57 -17.70
C SER A 144 12.96 -9.42 -19.13
N GLU A 145 12.11 -8.42 -19.34
CA GLU A 145 11.50 -8.10 -20.63
C GLU A 145 12.55 -7.95 -21.76
N ARG A 146 13.74 -7.45 -21.43
CA ARG A 146 14.86 -7.32 -22.38
C ARG A 146 15.39 -8.66 -22.87
N VAL A 147 15.34 -9.72 -22.05
CA VAL A 147 15.90 -11.04 -22.37
C VAL A 147 14.84 -11.95 -22.98
N VAL A 148 13.69 -12.07 -22.31
CA VAL A 148 12.66 -13.06 -22.66
C VAL A 148 11.44 -12.42 -23.35
N GLY A 149 11.50 -11.12 -23.63
CA GLY A 149 10.42 -10.40 -24.29
C GLY A 149 9.20 -10.21 -23.39
N THR A 150 8.06 -9.99 -24.00
CA THR A 150 6.79 -9.77 -23.30
C THR A 150 6.40 -10.99 -22.48
N THR A 151 6.40 -10.80 -21.16
CA THR A 151 5.95 -11.75 -20.13
C THR A 151 5.22 -10.94 -19.06
N ALA A 152 4.33 -11.57 -18.29
CA ALA A 152 3.68 -10.91 -17.16
C ALA A 152 4.70 -10.29 -16.17
N PRO A 153 5.74 -11.01 -15.69
CA PRO A 153 6.72 -10.43 -14.80
C PRO A 153 7.48 -9.25 -15.43
N GLY A 154 7.80 -9.32 -16.73
CA GLY A 154 8.44 -8.21 -17.45
C GLY A 154 7.56 -6.96 -17.55
N ILE A 155 6.27 -7.11 -17.85
CA ILE A 155 5.32 -5.99 -17.88
C ILE A 155 5.15 -5.38 -16.48
N VAL A 156 4.98 -6.22 -15.45
CA VAL A 156 4.81 -5.75 -14.07
C VAL A 156 6.05 -5.01 -13.58
N ALA A 157 7.26 -5.49 -13.91
CA ALA A 157 8.49 -4.81 -13.56
C ALA A 157 8.57 -3.38 -14.14
N THR A 158 8.11 -3.20 -15.38
CA THR A 158 8.13 -1.90 -16.07
C THR A 158 6.99 -0.98 -15.64
N THR A 159 5.79 -1.52 -15.44
CA THR A 159 4.57 -0.72 -15.17
C THR A 159 4.28 -0.54 -13.69
N GLY A 160 4.80 -1.44 -12.85
CA GLY A 160 4.46 -1.52 -11.43
C GLY A 160 2.97 -1.82 -11.18
N GLN A 161 2.26 -2.40 -12.15
CA GLN A 161 0.86 -2.78 -12.06
C GLN A 161 0.72 -4.28 -12.34
N ALA A 162 -0.16 -4.96 -11.61
CA ALA A 162 -0.43 -6.38 -11.84
C ALA A 162 -0.96 -6.63 -13.27
N CYS A 163 -0.56 -7.76 -13.86
CA CYS A 163 -0.85 -8.05 -15.26
C CYS A 163 -0.93 -9.56 -15.52
N THR A 164 -1.70 -9.94 -16.54
CA THR A 164 -1.74 -11.29 -17.10
C THR A 164 -1.28 -11.27 -18.55
N VAL A 165 -0.56 -12.31 -18.98
CA VAL A 165 -0.16 -12.52 -20.37
C VAL A 165 -0.53 -13.95 -20.75
N ASP A 166 -1.38 -14.12 -21.78
CA ASP A 166 -1.90 -15.41 -22.24
C ASP A 166 -1.40 -15.77 -23.64
N GLY A 167 -0.75 -16.93 -23.75
CA GLY A 167 -0.37 -17.55 -25.01
C GLY A 167 0.40 -16.60 -25.93
N ALA A 168 -0.16 -16.35 -27.11
CA ALA A 168 0.47 -15.54 -28.15
C ALA A 168 0.54 -14.02 -27.86
N GLU A 169 0.09 -13.59 -26.67
CA GLU A 169 0.46 -12.28 -26.11
C GLU A 169 1.94 -12.21 -25.74
N HIS A 170 2.59 -13.35 -25.50
CA HIS A 170 4.03 -13.41 -25.36
C HIS A 170 4.72 -13.01 -26.67
N TYR A 171 5.84 -12.31 -26.56
CA TYR A 171 6.53 -11.75 -27.73
C TYR A 171 7.17 -12.84 -28.59
N PHE A 172 7.97 -13.72 -27.96
CA PHE A 172 8.65 -14.82 -28.63
C PHE A 172 7.75 -16.04 -28.78
N ASP A 173 7.82 -16.69 -29.95
CA ASP A 173 6.92 -17.80 -30.29
C ASP A 173 7.10 -19.02 -29.36
N VAL A 174 8.31 -19.22 -28.84
CA VAL A 174 8.62 -20.28 -27.86
C VAL A 174 7.80 -20.15 -26.56
N LEU A 175 7.30 -18.95 -26.24
CA LEU A 175 6.51 -18.67 -25.05
C LEU A 175 5.00 -18.69 -25.32
N CYS A 176 4.54 -18.92 -26.56
CA CYS A 176 3.11 -18.89 -26.91
C CYS A 176 2.26 -19.99 -26.26
N HIS A 177 2.88 -20.95 -25.57
CA HIS A 177 2.20 -21.98 -24.79
C HIS A 177 2.13 -21.65 -23.29
N MET A 178 2.62 -20.47 -22.89
CA MET A 178 2.64 -20.04 -21.50
C MET A 178 1.41 -19.21 -21.16
N GLN A 179 0.94 -19.32 -19.93
CA GLN A 179 0.04 -18.35 -19.32
C GLN A 179 0.65 -17.87 -18.01
N CYS A 180 0.75 -16.56 -17.85
CA CYS A 180 1.42 -15.92 -16.73
C CYS A 180 0.48 -14.90 -16.07
N ALA A 181 0.53 -14.83 -14.74
CA ALA A 181 -0.16 -13.81 -13.95
C ALA A 181 0.80 -13.30 -12.88
N ALA A 182 1.08 -12.01 -12.88
CA ALA A 182 2.08 -11.42 -12.02
C ALA A 182 1.58 -10.17 -11.29
N ALA A 183 2.16 -9.92 -10.12
CA ALA A 183 1.88 -8.75 -9.29
C ALA A 183 3.16 -8.17 -8.65
N PRO A 184 3.24 -6.84 -8.51
CA PRO A 184 4.42 -6.17 -7.98
C PRO A 184 4.47 -6.30 -6.45
N ILE A 185 5.70 -6.26 -5.91
CA ILE A 185 5.96 -6.11 -4.48
C ILE A 185 6.85 -4.87 -4.32
N ARG A 186 6.41 -3.90 -3.51
CA ARG A 186 7.12 -2.63 -3.30
C ARG A 186 7.75 -2.55 -1.90
N GLY A 187 8.86 -1.82 -1.83
CA GLY A 187 9.49 -1.46 -0.55
C GLY A 187 8.99 -0.13 0.01
N VAL A 188 9.50 0.26 1.17
CA VAL A 188 9.12 1.52 1.85
C VAL A 188 9.50 2.79 1.07
N SER A 189 10.43 2.69 0.11
CA SER A 189 10.74 3.80 -0.80
C SER A 189 9.71 3.97 -1.93
N GLY A 190 8.71 3.08 -2.02
CA GLY A 190 7.76 3.02 -3.14
C GLY A 190 8.30 2.30 -4.39
N GLU A 191 9.60 2.03 -4.41
CA GLU A 191 10.29 1.32 -5.49
C GLU A 191 9.90 -0.16 -5.53
N LEU A 192 10.01 -0.74 -6.72
CA LEU A 192 9.82 -2.18 -6.91
C LEU A 192 10.91 -2.96 -6.17
N ALA A 193 10.51 -3.83 -5.25
CA ALA A 193 11.40 -4.78 -4.59
C ALA A 193 11.51 -6.08 -5.40
N GLY A 194 10.40 -6.54 -5.97
CA GLY A 194 10.35 -7.75 -6.78
C GLY A 194 9.00 -7.96 -7.44
N VAL A 195 8.88 -9.04 -8.20
CA VAL A 195 7.64 -9.43 -8.88
C VAL A 195 7.32 -10.88 -8.54
N LEU A 196 6.11 -11.11 -8.06
CA LEU A 196 5.56 -12.45 -7.86
C LEU A 196 4.79 -12.85 -9.11
N ASP A 197 5.06 -14.04 -9.64
CA ASP A 197 4.47 -14.58 -10.86
C ASP A 197 3.96 -16.00 -10.63
N LEU A 198 2.79 -16.27 -11.20
CA LEU A 198 2.24 -17.61 -11.38
C LEU A 198 2.32 -17.95 -12.86
N THR A 199 2.90 -19.10 -13.16
CA THR A 199 3.12 -19.54 -14.54
C THR A 199 2.63 -20.95 -14.77
N VAL A 200 1.95 -21.20 -15.89
CA VAL A 200 1.66 -22.55 -16.41
C VAL A 200 2.14 -22.68 -17.85
N GLU A 201 2.47 -23.91 -18.27
CA GLU A 201 2.84 -24.26 -19.65
C GLU A 201 1.83 -25.26 -20.22
N ALA A 202 1.45 -25.07 -21.49
CA ALA A 202 0.58 -25.93 -22.28
C ALA A 202 -0.87 -26.10 -21.76
N ARG A 203 -1.20 -25.51 -20.61
CA ARG A 203 -2.55 -25.49 -20.02
C ARG A 203 -2.94 -24.07 -19.63
N ARG A 204 -4.23 -23.90 -19.32
CA ARG A 204 -4.77 -22.68 -18.72
C ARG A 204 -4.92 -22.85 -17.21
N PHE A 205 -4.92 -21.74 -16.47
CA PHE A 205 -5.29 -21.76 -15.06
C PHE A 205 -6.72 -22.30 -14.88
N GLY A 206 -6.91 -23.21 -13.91
CA GLY A 206 -8.23 -23.71 -13.50
C GLY A 206 -8.92 -22.85 -12.45
N PHE A 207 -8.35 -21.68 -12.14
CA PHE A 207 -8.79 -20.76 -11.09
C PHE A 207 -8.37 -19.31 -11.46
N ASP A 208 -8.80 -18.33 -10.67
CA ASP A 208 -8.41 -16.93 -10.86
C ASP A 208 -6.99 -16.67 -10.34
N ALA A 209 -6.00 -16.94 -11.20
CA ALA A 209 -4.58 -16.75 -10.88
C ALA A 209 -4.21 -15.27 -10.68
N ALA A 210 -4.88 -14.34 -11.35
CA ALA A 210 -4.62 -12.91 -11.21
C ALA A 210 -4.99 -12.42 -9.81
N SER A 211 -6.16 -12.81 -9.31
CA SER A 211 -6.58 -12.48 -7.94
C SER A 211 -5.69 -13.16 -6.90
N MET A 212 -5.31 -14.42 -7.11
CA MET A 212 -4.44 -15.15 -6.20
C MET A 212 -3.05 -14.51 -6.09
N VAL A 213 -2.38 -14.26 -7.22
CA VAL A 213 -1.04 -13.65 -7.21
C VAL A 213 -1.06 -12.25 -6.61
N ALA A 214 -2.10 -11.45 -6.90
CA ALA A 214 -2.25 -10.11 -6.32
C ALA A 214 -2.43 -10.15 -4.79
N LEU A 215 -3.22 -11.11 -4.28
CA LEU A 215 -3.43 -11.30 -2.84
C LEU A 215 -2.14 -11.64 -2.11
N TYR A 216 -1.39 -12.62 -2.62
CA TYR A 216 -0.13 -13.04 -2.02
C TYR A 216 0.96 -11.98 -2.15
N ALA A 217 1.08 -11.33 -3.31
CA ALA A 217 2.01 -10.21 -3.49
C ALA A 217 1.71 -9.06 -2.51
N THR A 218 0.44 -8.73 -2.30
CA THR A 218 0.03 -7.71 -1.30
C THR A 218 0.38 -8.14 0.12
N THR A 219 0.23 -9.41 0.44
CA THR A 219 0.59 -9.95 1.77
C THR A 219 2.10 -9.86 2.00
N ILE A 220 2.90 -10.22 1.00
CA ILE A 220 4.37 -10.11 1.04
C ILE A 220 4.80 -8.65 1.12
N GLU A 221 4.21 -7.76 0.30
CA GLU A 221 4.45 -6.32 0.32
C GLU A 221 4.15 -5.73 1.71
N ASN A 222 2.99 -6.02 2.28
CA ASN A 222 2.62 -5.53 3.62
C ASN A 222 3.64 -5.95 4.69
N ARG A 223 4.17 -7.18 4.61
CA ARG A 223 5.22 -7.66 5.52
C ARG A 223 6.56 -7.00 5.26
N LEU A 224 6.92 -6.80 4.00
CA LEU A 224 8.14 -6.12 3.61
C LEU A 224 8.15 -4.66 4.10
N LEU A 225 7.05 -3.94 3.89
CA LEU A 225 6.87 -2.57 4.37
C LEU A 225 7.04 -2.50 5.88
N GLN A 226 6.39 -3.40 6.62
CA GLN A 226 6.55 -3.48 8.07
C GLN A 226 7.99 -3.85 8.49
N ALA A 227 8.67 -4.76 7.79
CA ALA A 227 10.05 -5.16 8.07
C ALA A 227 11.02 -3.98 7.91
N GLN A 228 10.89 -3.26 6.80
CA GLN A 228 11.73 -2.12 6.40
C GLN A 228 11.45 -0.83 7.16
N SER A 229 10.29 -0.74 7.82
CA SER A 229 9.91 0.42 8.62
C SER A 229 10.69 0.47 9.92
N ARG A 230 11.83 1.18 9.89
CA ARG A 230 12.61 1.56 11.07
C ARG A 230 12.18 2.95 11.52
N ASP A 231 11.96 3.15 12.83
CA ASP A 231 11.58 4.44 13.40
C ASP A 231 10.26 5.03 12.86
N HIS A 232 9.35 4.20 12.34
CA HIS A 232 8.03 4.63 11.89
C HIS A 232 6.94 4.22 12.89
N LEU A 233 5.95 5.10 13.05
CA LEU A 233 4.63 4.71 13.55
C LEU A 233 3.86 4.05 12.41
N ILE A 234 3.56 2.75 12.56
CA ILE A 234 2.80 2.00 11.55
C ILE A 234 1.32 2.10 11.89
N LEU A 235 0.55 2.75 11.01
CA LEU A 235 -0.90 2.74 11.07
C LEU A 235 -1.46 1.63 10.20
N ARG A 236 -2.45 0.94 10.74
CA ARG A 236 -3.30 -0.04 10.06
C ARG A 236 -4.70 0.52 10.07
N PHE A 237 -5.34 0.63 8.92
CA PHE A 237 -6.66 1.22 8.86
C PHE A 237 -7.53 0.64 7.75
N GLN A 238 -8.85 0.65 7.95
CA GLN A 238 -9.80 0.23 6.93
C GLN A 238 -11.23 0.69 7.29
N ALA A 239 -12.14 0.76 6.31
CA ALA A 239 -13.54 1.11 6.51
C ALA A 239 -14.29 0.16 7.47
N SER A 240 -13.83 -1.08 7.60
CA SER A 240 -14.37 -2.09 8.52
C SER A 240 -13.27 -2.68 9.41
N PRO A 241 -13.50 -2.88 10.72
CA PRO A 241 -12.49 -3.45 11.61
C PRO A 241 -12.19 -4.91 11.27
N THR A 242 -13.12 -5.63 10.63
CA THR A 242 -12.93 -7.04 10.21
C THR A 242 -11.89 -7.22 9.11
N LEU A 243 -11.53 -6.14 8.41
CA LEU A 243 -10.56 -6.17 7.33
C LEU A 243 -9.12 -5.85 7.82
N LEU A 244 -8.96 -5.39 9.06
CA LEU A 244 -7.64 -5.21 9.67
C LEU A 244 -6.97 -6.58 9.85
N GLY A 245 -5.68 -6.69 9.51
CA GLY A 245 -4.98 -7.97 9.51
C GLY A 245 -5.27 -8.89 8.33
N THR A 246 -6.08 -8.45 7.38
CA THR A 246 -6.21 -9.10 6.07
C THR A 246 -5.30 -8.40 5.06
N PRO A 247 -5.01 -9.00 3.89
CA PRO A 247 -4.27 -8.33 2.83
C PRO A 247 -4.93 -7.05 2.31
N LEU A 248 -6.23 -6.86 2.59
CA LEU A 248 -6.99 -5.66 2.22
C LEU A 248 -6.78 -4.49 3.19
N GLU A 249 -6.04 -4.66 4.28
CA GLU A 249 -5.76 -3.57 5.22
C GLU A 249 -4.94 -2.46 4.57
N ALA A 250 -5.29 -1.21 4.85
CA ALA A 250 -4.43 -0.10 4.50
C ALA A 250 -3.33 0.06 5.54
N LEU A 251 -2.11 0.29 5.05
CA LEU A 251 -0.94 0.53 5.88
C LEU A 251 -0.32 1.89 5.53
N ALA A 252 0.10 2.60 6.56
CA ALA A 252 0.90 3.83 6.45
C ALA A 252 2.05 3.81 7.44
N GLY A 253 3.25 4.19 6.99
CA GLY A 253 4.37 4.48 7.87
C GLY A 253 4.52 5.97 8.07
N ILE A 254 4.42 6.44 9.30
CA ILE A 254 4.59 7.84 9.66
C ILE A 254 5.97 8.03 10.28
N ALA A 255 6.76 8.94 9.71
CA ALA A 255 8.07 9.30 10.20
C ALA A 255 7.99 10.15 11.48
N PRO A 256 9.08 10.25 12.28
CA PRO A 256 9.06 11.01 13.53
C PRO A 256 8.77 12.50 13.39
N ASP A 257 8.94 13.06 12.18
CA ASP A 257 8.64 14.46 11.86
C ASP A 257 7.16 14.70 11.52
N GLY A 258 6.31 13.66 11.53
CA GLY A 258 4.89 13.75 11.23
C GLY A 258 4.55 13.59 9.75
N THR A 259 5.49 13.23 8.90
CA THR A 259 5.22 12.95 7.47
C THR A 259 4.85 11.49 7.23
N ILE A 260 3.92 11.24 6.29
CA ILE A 260 3.63 9.89 5.79
C ILE A 260 4.74 9.50 4.81
N ALA A 261 5.63 8.63 5.25
CA ALA A 261 6.78 8.16 4.47
C ALA A 261 6.35 7.23 3.34
N TRP A 262 5.41 6.32 3.61
CA TRP A 262 4.93 5.33 2.65
C TRP A 262 3.49 4.92 2.91
N LEU A 263 2.82 4.46 1.84
CA LEU A 263 1.51 3.81 1.86
C LEU A 263 1.59 2.51 1.06
N ASN A 264 0.88 1.47 1.52
CA ASN A 264 0.57 0.36 0.62
C ASN A 264 -0.55 0.78 -0.37
N ASN A 265 -0.85 -0.08 -1.35
CA ASN A 265 -1.87 0.24 -2.36
C ASN A 265 -3.27 0.48 -1.76
N ALA A 266 -3.64 -0.25 -0.70
CA ALA A 266 -4.91 -0.04 -0.01
C ALA A 266 -4.95 1.34 0.69
N GLY A 267 -3.85 1.76 1.33
CA GLY A 267 -3.71 3.10 1.91
C GLY A 267 -3.80 4.19 0.86
N ALA A 268 -3.14 4.02 -0.29
CA ALA A 268 -3.23 4.96 -1.40
C ALA A 268 -4.66 5.08 -1.97
N ARG A 269 -5.48 4.03 -1.88
CA ARG A 269 -6.90 4.08 -2.30
C ARG A 269 -7.78 4.84 -1.31
N LEU A 270 -7.48 4.78 -0.02
CA LEU A 270 -8.28 5.43 1.02
C LEU A 270 -7.85 6.88 1.29
N LEU A 271 -6.54 7.17 1.22
CA LEU A 271 -5.96 8.50 1.47
C LEU A 271 -5.67 9.30 0.20
N GLY A 272 -5.66 8.63 -0.95
CA GLY A 272 -5.10 9.18 -2.18
C GLY A 272 -3.61 8.86 -2.32
N ARG A 273 -3.06 9.13 -3.50
CA ARG A 273 -1.62 8.99 -3.75
C ARG A 273 -0.87 10.06 -2.98
N LEU A 274 0.27 9.70 -2.38
CA LEU A 274 1.12 10.67 -1.71
C LEU A 274 1.67 11.68 -2.73
N PRO A 275 1.66 12.99 -2.42
CA PRO A 275 2.33 14.00 -3.23
C PRO A 275 3.83 13.73 -3.38
N GLU A 276 4.43 14.15 -4.49
CA GLU A 276 5.88 14.00 -4.67
C GLU A 276 6.66 14.81 -3.63
N ALA A 277 6.19 16.02 -3.31
CA ALA A 277 6.83 16.92 -2.36
C ALA A 277 6.62 16.46 -0.91
N ALA A 278 7.71 16.26 -0.17
CA ALA A 278 7.67 15.71 1.20
C ALA A 278 6.92 16.60 2.20
N ASN A 279 6.95 17.92 2.01
CA ASN A 279 6.24 18.91 2.82
C ASN A 279 4.71 18.82 2.70
N GLU A 280 4.19 18.14 1.68
CA GLU A 280 2.74 17.94 1.47
C GLU A 280 2.27 16.57 1.99
N ARG A 281 3.18 15.76 2.56
CA ARG A 281 2.86 14.44 3.13
C ARG A 281 2.54 14.52 4.62
N ASP A 282 2.18 15.70 5.12
CA ASP A 282 1.90 15.93 6.52
C ASP A 282 0.68 15.10 6.98
N VAL A 283 0.83 14.44 8.12
CA VAL A 283 -0.18 13.53 8.66
C VAL A 283 -1.45 14.27 9.11
N GLU A 284 -1.34 15.51 9.60
CA GLU A 284 -2.49 16.32 9.99
C GLU A 284 -3.32 16.68 8.75
N CYS A 285 -2.66 17.00 7.63
CA CYS A 285 -3.34 17.28 6.37
C CYS A 285 -4.06 16.06 5.78
N LEU A 286 -3.44 14.87 5.80
CA LEU A 286 -3.99 13.68 5.13
C LEU A 286 -4.94 12.87 6.02
N LEU A 287 -4.63 12.74 7.30
CA LEU A 287 -5.47 12.00 8.25
C LEU A 287 -6.44 12.89 9.01
N GLY A 288 -6.17 14.19 9.15
CA GLY A 288 -6.97 15.10 9.98
C GLY A 288 -6.62 15.03 11.48
N HIS A 289 -5.50 14.38 11.85
CA HIS A 289 -5.06 14.18 13.24
C HIS A 289 -3.57 14.45 13.38
N ASP A 290 -3.17 15.08 14.48
CA ASP A 290 -1.75 15.30 14.77
C ASP A 290 -1.01 14.01 15.16
N LEU A 291 0.31 14.02 15.02
CA LEU A 291 1.17 12.87 15.36
C LEU A 291 0.99 12.43 16.83
N ALA A 292 0.82 13.37 17.75
CA ALA A 292 0.64 13.08 19.18
C ALA A 292 -0.65 12.29 19.47
N SER A 293 -1.73 12.57 18.74
CA SER A 293 -2.99 11.83 18.80
C SER A 293 -2.83 10.41 18.28
N LEU A 294 -2.11 10.24 17.18
CA LEU A 294 -1.84 8.93 16.60
C LEU A 294 -0.91 8.08 17.48
N LEU A 295 0.09 8.69 18.12
CA LEU A 295 0.94 8.01 19.10
C LEU A 295 0.15 7.54 20.33
N ARG A 296 -0.88 8.29 20.76
CA ARG A 296 -1.79 7.85 21.83
C ARG A 296 -2.62 6.62 21.44
N LEU A 297 -2.95 6.45 20.15
CA LEU A 297 -3.60 5.22 19.66
C LEU A 297 -2.69 4.00 19.79
N GLY A 298 -1.37 4.19 19.68
CA GLY A 298 -0.38 3.10 19.82
C GLY A 298 -0.39 2.42 21.19
N ARG A 299 -1.02 3.03 22.20
CA ARG A 299 -1.19 2.48 23.55
C ARG A 299 -2.44 1.60 23.69
N ARG A 300 -3.27 1.49 22.65
CA ARG A 300 -4.54 0.76 22.66
C ARG A 300 -4.46 -0.45 21.73
N ASP A 301 -4.87 -1.61 22.22
CA ASP A 301 -4.93 -2.81 21.38
C ASP A 301 -6.14 -2.84 20.44
N ALA A 302 -7.25 -2.23 20.84
CA ALA A 302 -8.48 -2.22 20.05
C ALA A 302 -8.46 -1.11 18.97
N ALA A 303 -8.89 -1.45 17.76
CA ALA A 303 -9.08 -0.49 16.69
C ALA A 303 -10.06 0.61 17.10
N GLN A 304 -9.73 1.86 16.79
CA GLN A 304 -10.52 3.04 17.13
C GLN A 304 -11.15 3.63 15.87
N PRO A 305 -12.39 4.10 15.92
CA PRO A 305 -12.98 4.84 14.81
C PRO A 305 -12.28 6.20 14.68
N LEU A 306 -11.92 6.55 13.45
CA LEU A 306 -11.25 7.79 13.08
C LEU A 306 -11.88 8.33 11.79
N ARG A 307 -12.01 9.64 11.69
CA ARG A 307 -12.44 10.30 10.46
C ARG A 307 -11.22 10.90 9.77
N LEU A 308 -11.01 10.51 8.52
CA LEU A 308 -9.95 11.03 7.66
C LEU A 308 -10.26 12.47 7.24
N ALA A 309 -9.25 13.20 6.75
CA ALA A 309 -9.44 14.55 6.22
C ALA A 309 -10.43 14.61 5.04
N SER A 310 -10.55 13.51 4.28
CA SER A 310 -11.56 13.34 3.21
C SER A 310 -13.00 13.20 3.74
N GLY A 311 -13.19 13.10 5.05
CA GLY A 311 -14.47 12.80 5.69
C GLY A 311 -14.81 11.31 5.76
N LEU A 312 -14.00 10.42 5.17
CA LEU A 312 -14.23 8.98 5.25
C LEU A 312 -13.99 8.46 6.68
N GLY A 313 -14.94 7.67 7.20
CA GLY A 313 -14.80 6.98 8.47
C GLY A 313 -14.03 5.67 8.30
N VAL A 314 -13.00 5.48 9.12
CA VAL A 314 -12.16 4.27 9.14
C VAL A 314 -11.93 3.80 10.57
N TRP A 315 -11.60 2.53 10.72
CA TRP A 315 -11.08 1.95 11.94
C TRP A 315 -9.57 1.92 11.85
N VAL A 316 -8.88 2.41 12.88
CA VAL A 316 -7.43 2.59 12.90
C VAL A 316 -6.81 1.88 14.10
N GLN A 317 -5.68 1.24 13.89
CA GLN A 317 -4.81 0.71 14.91
C GLN A 317 -3.38 1.20 14.63
N ALA A 318 -2.65 1.61 15.67
CA ALA A 318 -1.29 2.12 15.52
C ALA A 318 -0.32 1.21 16.27
N HIS A 319 0.87 0.99 15.72
CA HIS A 319 1.95 0.25 16.38
C HIS A 319 3.26 0.99 16.15
N LEU A 320 4.00 1.25 17.23
CA LEU A 320 5.32 1.86 17.14
C LEU A 320 6.38 0.77 17.05
N LYS A 321 7.14 0.74 15.96
CA LYS A 321 8.22 -0.22 15.80
C LYS A 321 9.54 0.43 16.24
N SER A 322 10.11 -0.03 17.35
CA SER A 322 11.43 0.40 17.85
C SER A 322 12.55 0.03 16.87
N PRO A 323 13.66 0.79 16.81
CA PRO A 323 14.87 0.40 16.09
C PRO A 323 15.44 -0.97 16.50
N ASP A 324 15.16 -1.46 17.71
CA ASP A 324 15.59 -2.78 18.19
C ASP A 324 14.60 -3.92 17.87
N GLY A 325 13.52 -3.65 17.13
CA GLY A 325 12.45 -4.62 16.88
C GLY A 325 11.60 -4.95 18.11
N ALA A 326 11.88 -4.35 19.26
CA ALA A 326 11.05 -4.40 20.44
C ALA A 326 9.74 -3.62 20.21
N ASP A 327 8.61 -4.28 20.42
CA ASP A 327 7.32 -3.63 20.49
C ASP A 327 7.31 -2.78 21.78
N PHE A 328 7.30 -1.45 21.66
CA PHE A 328 7.22 -0.54 22.82
C PHE A 328 5.81 -0.54 23.39
N ARG A 329 5.33 -1.72 23.80
CA ARG A 329 4.05 -1.87 24.52
C ARG A 329 4.19 -1.57 26.02
N HIS A 330 5.42 -1.49 26.56
CA HIS A 330 5.64 -1.45 28.02
C HIS A 330 6.76 -0.52 28.53
N ALA A 331 7.39 0.32 27.71
CA ALA A 331 8.40 1.25 28.23
C ALA A 331 7.78 2.63 28.52
N VAL A 332 7.99 3.09 29.76
CA VAL A 332 7.52 4.35 30.36
C VAL A 332 6.10 4.31 30.93
N THR A 333 5.86 3.41 31.88
CA THR A 333 5.21 3.84 33.12
C THR A 333 6.20 4.75 33.84
N MET A 334 5.98 6.06 33.80
CA MET A 334 6.51 6.93 34.85
C MET A 334 5.86 6.46 36.15
N PRO A 335 6.60 6.21 37.24
CA PRO A 335 5.97 5.97 38.52
C PRO A 335 5.20 7.24 38.89
N ALA A 336 3.88 7.11 38.96
CA ALA A 336 3.05 8.07 39.66
C ALA A 336 3.59 8.21 41.09
N GLU A 337 3.55 9.44 41.58
CA GLU A 337 3.99 9.88 42.89
C GLU A 337 3.70 8.82 43.97
N ALA A 338 4.76 8.40 44.64
CA ALA A 338 4.66 7.55 45.82
C ALA A 338 4.02 8.37 46.95
N GLU A 339 2.74 8.12 47.22
CA GLU A 339 2.12 8.51 48.47
C GLU A 339 2.59 7.62 49.63
N PRO A 340 2.62 8.15 50.87
CA PRO A 340 3.44 7.64 51.95
C PRO A 340 2.90 6.36 52.57
N ILE A 341 3.81 5.48 52.98
CA ILE A 341 3.52 4.26 53.75
C ILE A 341 2.85 4.64 55.08
N ALA A 342 1.58 4.24 55.24
CA ALA A 342 0.83 4.39 56.48
C ALA A 342 1.27 3.36 57.52
N ILE A 343 1.61 3.85 58.72
CA ILE A 343 1.99 3.06 59.89
C ILE A 343 0.71 2.65 60.63
N ASP A 344 0.56 1.34 60.85
CA ASP A 344 -0.54 0.72 61.59
C ASP A 344 -0.65 1.27 63.03
N ARG A 345 -1.78 1.90 63.34
CA ARG A 345 -2.25 2.16 64.71
C ARG A 345 -3.76 2.01 64.77
N GLY A 346 -4.20 0.96 65.46
CA GLY A 346 -5.61 0.66 65.67
C GLY A 346 -6.37 1.73 66.46
N ALA A 347 -7.61 1.96 66.06
CA ALA A 347 -8.75 2.28 66.93
C ALA A 347 -10.06 2.28 66.12
N GLN A 348 -10.97 1.42 66.56
CA GLN A 348 -12.44 1.42 66.46
C GLN A 348 -13.15 2.49 65.60
N THR A 349 -13.93 2.00 64.64
CA THR A 349 -15.02 2.73 63.97
C THR A 349 -16.28 2.82 64.83
N PRO A 350 -17.10 3.87 64.66
CA PRO A 350 -18.53 3.65 64.49
C PRO A 350 -19.02 4.21 63.15
N ALA A 351 -19.95 3.48 62.52
CA ALA A 351 -20.83 3.95 61.43
C ALA A 351 -21.82 5.03 61.96
N PRO A 352 -22.68 5.72 61.16
CA PRO A 352 -23.09 5.57 59.74
C PRO A 352 -23.01 6.93 58.95
N VAL A 353 -23.40 7.13 57.68
CA VAL A 353 -24.76 7.27 57.08
C VAL A 353 -24.59 7.60 55.57
N ALA A 354 -25.52 7.15 54.72
CA ALA A 354 -25.62 7.43 53.29
C ALA A 354 -26.07 8.87 52.94
N ARG A 355 -25.58 9.45 51.83
CA ARG A 355 -26.27 10.50 51.04
C ARG A 355 -25.96 10.39 49.55
N GLU A 356 -27.01 10.68 48.77
CA GLU A 356 -27.10 10.68 47.31
C GLU A 356 -26.53 11.95 46.64
N ALA A 357 -26.30 11.81 45.32
CA ALA A 357 -26.39 12.79 44.22
C ALA A 357 -25.49 14.06 44.22
N ASP A 358 -24.67 14.21 43.17
CA ASP A 358 -24.87 15.15 42.04
C ASP A 358 -23.54 15.50 41.34
N GLY A 359 -23.64 15.76 40.03
CA GLY A 359 -22.50 16.01 39.15
C GLY A 359 -22.03 17.46 39.14
N GLU A 360 -20.72 17.65 38.99
CA GLU A 360 -20.12 18.91 38.58
C GLU A 360 -18.98 18.66 37.58
N ARG A 361 -19.01 19.39 36.45
CA ARG A 361 -17.93 19.47 35.46
C ARG A 361 -16.87 20.44 35.98
N GLU A 362 -15.61 20.01 36.00
CA GLU A 362 -14.49 20.80 36.50
C GLU A 362 -14.16 22.07 35.65
N PRO A 363 -13.80 23.21 36.29
CA PRO A 363 -13.48 24.51 35.67
C PRO A 363 -12.01 24.69 35.21
N HIS A 364 -11.20 23.64 35.09
CA HIS A 364 -9.75 23.78 34.89
C HIS A 364 -9.28 24.08 33.44
N ALA A 365 -10.13 23.95 32.42
CA ALA A 365 -9.72 24.10 31.02
C ALA A 365 -9.60 25.56 30.54
N GLU A 366 -10.36 26.49 31.13
CA GLU A 366 -10.33 27.91 30.76
C GLU A 366 -9.06 28.61 31.28
N THR A 367 -8.65 28.30 32.51
CA THR A 367 -7.47 28.91 33.17
C THR A 367 -6.14 28.60 32.49
N LEU A 368 -6.00 27.41 31.86
CA LEU A 368 -4.79 27.03 31.10
C LEU A 368 -4.68 27.77 29.77
N ARG A 369 -5.82 28.06 29.12
CA ARG A 369 -5.82 28.84 27.86
C ARG A 369 -5.41 30.28 28.12
N GLU A 370 -5.89 30.87 29.21
CA GLU A 370 -5.51 32.22 29.64
C GLU A 370 -4.02 32.34 29.97
N HIS A 371 -3.48 31.39 30.75
CA HIS A 371 -2.05 31.33 31.05
C HIS A 371 -1.20 31.15 29.78
N SER A 372 -1.64 30.30 28.84
CA SER A 372 -0.93 30.11 27.57
C SER A 372 -0.96 31.36 26.70
N ARG A 373 -2.05 32.15 26.71
CA ARG A 373 -2.13 33.41 25.97
C ARG A 373 -1.14 34.43 26.51
N LYS A 374 -1.18 34.64 27.84
CA LYS A 374 -0.30 35.58 28.54
C LYS A 374 1.18 35.30 28.28
N LEU A 375 1.60 34.04 28.33
CA LEU A 375 2.98 33.63 28.06
C LEU A 375 3.45 33.95 26.63
N ILE A 376 2.55 33.81 25.64
CA ILE A 376 2.85 34.13 24.24
C ILE A 376 2.96 35.65 24.05
N GLU A 377 2.06 36.43 24.64
CA GLU A 377 2.07 37.89 24.58
C GLU A 377 3.34 38.47 25.22
N GLU A 378 3.71 37.99 26.42
CA GLU A 378 4.94 38.38 27.12
C GLU A 378 6.19 38.04 26.30
N THR A 379 6.22 36.85 25.69
CA THR A 379 7.39 36.45 24.87
C THR A 379 7.47 37.24 23.56
N LEU A 380 6.34 37.63 22.96
CA LEU A 380 6.33 38.49 21.78
C LEU A 380 6.78 39.91 22.12
N ALA A 381 6.35 40.45 23.26
CA ALA A 381 6.79 41.75 23.74
C ALA A 381 8.30 41.78 24.02
N ALA A 382 8.85 40.70 24.60
CA ALA A 382 10.29 40.56 24.86
C ALA A 382 11.17 40.48 23.60
N HIS A 383 10.58 40.23 22.43
CA HIS A 383 11.27 40.15 21.13
C HIS A 383 10.79 41.19 20.12
N ASP A 384 10.24 42.32 20.58
CA ASP A 384 9.74 43.42 19.74
C ASP A 384 8.76 42.95 18.63
N GLY A 385 7.94 41.94 18.92
CA GLY A 385 6.99 41.36 17.96
C GLY A 385 7.62 40.40 16.93
N ASN A 386 8.89 40.03 17.07
CA ASN A 386 9.54 39.05 16.19
C ASN A 386 9.02 37.62 16.45
N VAL A 387 7.99 37.25 15.70
CA VAL A 387 7.32 35.93 15.75
C VAL A 387 8.30 34.76 15.61
N SER A 388 9.38 34.91 14.85
CA SER A 388 10.35 33.83 14.66
C SER A 388 11.22 33.60 15.90
N GLN A 389 11.63 34.67 16.58
CA GLN A 389 12.41 34.57 17.81
C GLN A 389 11.52 34.13 18.99
N ALA A 390 10.30 34.65 19.07
CA ALA A 390 9.33 34.23 20.08
C ALA A 390 8.96 32.75 19.96
N ALA A 391 8.75 32.24 18.73
CA ALA A 391 8.51 30.82 18.50
C ALA A 391 9.71 29.94 18.93
N ARG A 392 10.94 30.41 18.69
CA ARG A 392 12.16 29.71 19.11
C ARG A 392 12.30 29.66 20.64
N GLN A 393 11.97 30.76 21.34
CA GLN A 393 12.00 30.81 22.81
C GLN A 393 10.92 29.91 23.43
N LEU A 394 9.71 29.91 22.86
CA LEU A 394 8.60 29.08 23.30
C LEU A 394 8.71 27.61 22.88
N ARG A 395 9.76 27.25 22.10
CA ARG A 395 9.98 25.90 21.54
C ARG A 395 8.77 25.37 20.76
N VAL A 396 8.09 26.25 20.02
CA VAL A 396 6.98 25.90 19.12
C VAL A 396 7.31 26.31 17.69
N SER A 397 6.63 25.72 16.70
CA SER A 397 6.85 26.12 15.31
C SER A 397 6.35 27.55 15.06
N ARG A 398 6.98 28.25 14.10
CA ARG A 398 6.51 29.59 13.66
C ARG A 398 5.04 29.54 13.20
N GLY A 399 4.66 28.49 12.48
CA GLY A 399 3.30 28.28 12.01
C GLY A 399 2.28 28.13 13.14
N THR A 400 2.67 27.48 14.25
CA THR A 400 1.84 27.35 15.46
C THR A 400 1.58 28.72 16.11
N LEU A 401 2.61 29.57 16.20
CA LEU A 401 2.46 30.92 16.77
C LEU A 401 1.59 31.81 15.87
N TYR A 402 1.81 31.80 14.56
CA TYR A 402 0.99 32.55 13.61
C TYR A 402 -0.48 32.12 13.63
N ARG A 403 -0.76 30.82 13.77
CA ARG A 403 -2.13 30.29 13.84
C ARG A 403 -2.86 30.74 15.11
N ARG A 404 -2.18 30.74 16.27
CA ARG A 404 -2.75 31.24 17.53
C ARG A 404 -3.02 32.75 17.49
N LEU A 405 -2.07 33.53 16.97
CA LEU A 405 -2.24 34.98 16.83
C LEU A 405 -3.37 35.34 15.86
N ARG A 406 -3.54 34.56 14.78
CA ARG A 406 -4.66 34.73 13.85
C ARG A 406 -5.99 34.38 14.52
N GLY A 407 -6.05 33.26 15.24
CA GLY A 407 -7.26 32.85 15.97
C GLY A 407 -7.70 33.85 17.04
N TRP A 408 -6.77 34.55 17.70
CA TRP A 408 -7.12 35.62 18.65
C TRP A 408 -7.63 36.88 17.96
N ARG A 409 -7.00 37.29 16.85
CA ARG A 409 -7.48 38.42 16.04
C ARG A 409 -8.87 38.18 15.45
N GLU A 410 -9.16 36.95 15.06
CA GLU A 410 -10.48 36.54 14.55
C GLU A 410 -11.52 36.49 15.68
N ALA A 411 -11.13 36.07 16.90
CA ALA A 411 -12.00 36.09 18.08
C ALA A 411 -12.29 37.51 18.61
N GLU A 412 -11.33 38.44 18.51
CA GLU A 412 -11.49 39.85 18.88
C GLU A 412 -12.29 40.67 17.83
N ALA A 413 -12.44 40.15 16.62
CA ALA A 413 -13.14 40.81 15.51
C ALA A 413 -14.65 40.50 15.43
N VAL A 414 -15.21 39.73 16.36
CA VAL A 414 -16.65 39.46 16.45
C VAL A 414 -17.30 40.53 17.35
N PRO A 415 -18.15 41.44 16.83
CA PRO A 415 -18.90 42.37 17.66
C PRO A 415 -20.01 41.60 18.40
N ASP A 416 -20.15 41.88 19.70
CA ASP A 416 -21.21 41.38 20.58
C ASP A 416 -22.58 41.98 20.18
N GLU A 417 -23.26 41.34 19.22
CA GLU A 417 -24.70 41.57 18.95
C GLU A 417 -25.56 40.81 19.98
N SER A 418 -25.45 41.18 21.26
CA SER A 418 -26.39 40.69 22.27
C SER A 418 -26.59 41.66 23.44
N ARG A 419 -26.86 42.94 23.13
CA ARG A 419 -27.32 43.90 24.13
C ARG A 419 -28.14 45.06 23.57
N CYS A 420 -29.41 44.80 23.24
CA CYS A 420 -30.55 45.69 23.47
C CYS A 420 -31.78 45.12 22.76
N ASP A 421 -32.61 44.36 23.47
CA ASP A 421 -34.05 44.69 23.56
C ASP A 421 -34.66 43.87 24.70
N ASP A 422 -34.61 44.42 25.92
CA ASP A 422 -35.60 44.08 26.95
C ASP A 422 -35.64 45.20 28.00
N ARG A 423 -36.53 46.17 27.79
CA ARG A 423 -37.16 46.91 28.90
C ARG A 423 -38.65 46.95 28.62
N GLY A 424 -39.38 46.25 29.46
CA GLY A 424 -40.82 46.12 29.41
C GLY A 424 -41.60 47.37 29.78
N GLU A 425 -42.88 47.25 29.42
CA GLU A 425 -44.09 47.55 30.19
C GLU A 425 -44.29 48.96 30.78
N GLY A 426 -45.50 49.50 30.51
CA GLY A 426 -46.25 50.27 31.51
C GLY A 426 -46.77 51.64 31.09
N GLU A 427 -48.00 51.64 30.56
CA GLU A 427 -49.12 52.58 30.78
C GLU A 427 -48.90 54.08 31.04
N GLY A 428 -49.68 54.93 30.35
CA GLY A 428 -50.12 56.21 30.90
C GLY A 428 -50.59 57.28 29.90
N VAL A 429 -51.92 57.44 29.83
CA VAL A 429 -52.74 58.56 29.29
C VAL A 429 -53.12 58.52 27.82
#